data_AF-A0A1B8A9K6-F1
#
_entry.id   AF-A0A1B8A9K6-F1
#
_cell.length_a   1.000
_cell.length_b   1.000
_cell.length_c   1.000
_cell.angle_alpha   90.00
_cell.angle_beta   90.00
_cell.angle_gamma   90.00
#
_symmetry.space_group_name_H-M   'P 1'
#
loop_
_entity.id
_entity.type
_entity.pdbx_description
1 polymer ?
#
loop_
_entity_poly.entity_id
_entity_poly.type
_entity_poly.pdbx_seq_one_letter_code
_entity_poly.pdbx_strand_id
1 'polypeptide(L)'
;MDLHPITLARGLRLMRQKRGRSQLDSLSSYVLASVSVSYFSLDHSQKTQNADESPIQLWFICKWVGGKYPFAMRQVHDKYGDVVRVAPNELSFKTPQAYKDIYNHATSRKSPFPKSRFFYDRGDSVKHPDIVFTIDPKRHRPQRRALSHAFSASALRDAERTTKWHTGLFLHRIGQYVNPRTGGIDMSTVFNWLTFDIIGKNKSYGTDSMPTMDRPP
;
A
#
# COMPACT_ATOMS: atom_id res chain seq x y z
N MET A 1 -40.58 27.84 -1.31
CA MET A 1 -40.30 29.25 -1.66
C MET A 1 -39.38 29.24 -2.84
N ASP A 2 -39.89 29.82 -3.92
CA ASP A 2 -39.47 29.70 -5.31
C ASP A 2 -38.07 30.26 -5.58
N LEU A 3 -37.32 29.58 -6.46
CA LEU A 3 -36.23 30.20 -7.21
C LEU A 3 -36.30 29.82 -8.69
N HIS A 4 -36.15 30.86 -9.50
CA HIS A 4 -36.63 31.08 -10.86
C HIS A 4 -35.70 30.49 -11.95
N PRO A 5 -36.21 30.06 -13.13
CA PRO A 5 -35.47 29.33 -14.18
C PRO A 5 -34.48 30.15 -15.03
N ILE A 6 -34.01 31.32 -14.55
CA ILE A 6 -33.23 32.27 -15.38
C ILE A 6 -31.71 32.07 -15.25
N THR A 7 -31.22 31.33 -14.25
CA THR A 7 -29.77 31.12 -14.05
C THR A 7 -29.19 30.06 -15.01
N LEU A 8 -30.02 29.14 -15.51
CA LEU A 8 -29.61 28.05 -16.42
C LEU A 8 -29.31 28.53 -17.85
N ALA A 9 -29.90 29.65 -18.27
CA ALA A 9 -29.76 30.17 -19.63
C ALA A 9 -28.44 30.93 -19.89
N ARG A 10 -27.74 31.36 -18.83
CA ARG A 10 -26.42 32.04 -18.97
C ARG A 10 -25.25 31.07 -19.15
N GLY A 11 -25.33 29.86 -18.60
CA GLY A 11 -24.29 28.83 -18.75
C GLY A 11 -24.22 28.25 -20.17
N LEU A 12 -25.38 28.04 -20.80
CA LEU A 12 -25.47 27.45 -22.15
C LEU A 12 -25.04 28.41 -23.27
N ARG A 13 -25.04 29.73 -23.04
CA ARG A 13 -24.58 30.72 -24.04
C ARG A 13 -23.05 30.85 -24.09
N LEU A 14 -22.33 30.47 -23.03
CA LEU A 14 -20.87 30.39 -23.02
C LEU A 14 -20.32 29.13 -23.72
N MET A 15 -21.14 28.08 -23.84
CA MET A 15 -20.76 26.82 -24.51
C MET A 15 -20.78 26.91 -26.05
N ARG A 16 -21.37 27.97 -26.64
CA ARG A 16 -21.47 28.14 -28.11
C ARG A 16 -20.38 29.01 -28.73
N GLN A 17 -19.48 29.61 -27.93
CA GLN A 17 -18.45 30.56 -28.39
C GLN A 17 -17.00 30.07 -28.19
N LYS A 18 -16.76 28.76 -28.03
CA LYS A 18 -15.41 28.17 -28.11
C LYS A 18 -15.38 26.94 -29.01
N ARG A 19 -15.76 27.16 -30.28
CA ARG A 19 -15.41 26.26 -31.38
C ARG A 19 -13.95 26.53 -31.75
N GLY A 20 -13.01 25.88 -31.06
CA GLY A 20 -11.59 25.91 -31.44
C GLY A 20 -10.63 25.89 -30.25
N ARG A 21 -10.38 24.69 -29.71
CA ARG A 21 -9.12 24.16 -29.17
C ARG A 21 -9.42 23.03 -28.16
N SER A 22 -8.74 21.90 -28.35
CA SER A 22 -8.47 20.84 -27.37
C SER A 22 -9.67 19.98 -26.92
N GLN A 23 -9.82 18.79 -27.54
CA GLN A 23 -10.66 17.71 -27.01
C GLN A 23 -10.19 17.17 -25.64
N LEU A 24 -8.96 17.46 -25.24
CA LEU A 24 -8.37 17.00 -23.98
C LEU A 24 -8.97 17.72 -22.76
N ASP A 25 -9.38 18.98 -22.90
CA ASP A 25 -9.99 19.74 -21.80
C ASP A 25 -11.45 19.31 -21.53
N SER A 26 -12.14 18.80 -22.56
CA SER A 26 -13.49 18.26 -22.45
C SER A 26 -13.53 16.97 -21.64
N LEU A 27 -12.52 16.11 -21.80
CA LEU A 27 -12.45 14.84 -21.06
C LEU A 27 -12.05 15.08 -19.60
N SER A 28 -11.14 16.03 -19.33
CA SER A 28 -10.78 16.41 -17.96
C SER A 28 -11.96 16.99 -17.19
N SER A 29 -12.74 17.88 -17.81
CA SER A 29 -13.93 18.45 -17.18
C SER A 29 -15.06 17.42 -17.01
N TYR A 30 -15.22 16.47 -17.92
CA TYR A 30 -16.21 15.38 -17.77
C TYR A 30 -15.83 14.39 -16.65
N VAL A 31 -14.53 14.09 -16.50
CA VAL A 31 -14.00 13.27 -15.39
C VAL A 31 -14.14 14.00 -14.05
N LEU A 32 -13.87 15.30 -14.01
CA LEU A 32 -14.05 16.09 -12.78
C LEU A 32 -15.53 16.27 -12.42
N ALA A 33 -16.41 16.43 -13.40
CA ALA A 33 -17.85 16.49 -13.20
C ALA A 33 -18.42 15.14 -12.74
N SER A 34 -17.98 14.01 -13.33
CA SER A 34 -18.41 12.68 -12.91
C SER A 34 -17.92 12.33 -11.50
N VAL A 35 -16.67 12.65 -11.17
CA VAL A 35 -16.14 12.52 -9.80
C VAL A 35 -16.95 13.36 -8.81
N SER A 36 -17.32 14.59 -9.17
CA SER A 36 -18.10 15.47 -8.28
C SER A 36 -19.54 14.98 -8.08
N VAL A 37 -20.21 14.48 -9.13
CA VAL A 37 -21.55 13.89 -9.04
C VAL A 37 -21.52 12.62 -8.19
N SER A 38 -20.49 11.77 -8.32
CA SER A 38 -20.33 10.60 -7.45
C SER A 38 -20.06 10.95 -5.99
N TYR A 39 -19.33 12.04 -5.71
CA TYR A 39 -19.12 12.53 -4.34
C TYR A 39 -20.40 13.10 -3.72
N PHE A 40 -21.24 13.79 -4.50
CA PHE A 40 -22.50 14.37 -4.00
C PHE A 40 -23.60 13.32 -3.80
N SER A 41 -23.63 12.27 -4.62
CA SER A 41 -24.63 11.20 -4.49
C SER A 41 -24.42 10.26 -3.29
N LEU A 42 -23.29 10.38 -2.58
CA LEU A 42 -22.96 9.55 -1.41
C LEU A 42 -23.45 10.13 -0.08
N ASP A 43 -24.07 11.31 -0.07
CA ASP A 43 -24.61 11.95 1.15
C ASP A 43 -26.05 11.49 1.50
N HIS A 44 -26.65 10.58 0.70
CA HIS A 44 -28.07 10.25 0.87
C HIS A 44 -28.50 8.80 0.66
N SER A 45 -27.68 7.82 1.06
CA SER A 45 -28.22 6.46 1.17
C SER A 45 -27.61 5.63 2.30
N GLN A 46 -28.24 5.75 3.46
CA GLN A 46 -28.39 4.61 4.36
C GLN A 46 -29.38 3.62 3.71
N LYS A 47 -28.85 2.58 3.06
CA LYS A 47 -29.48 1.28 2.71
C LYS A 47 -29.18 0.89 1.26
N THR A 48 -28.18 0.02 1.09
CA THR A 48 -28.22 -1.02 0.05
C THR A 48 -27.64 -2.30 0.65
N GLN A 49 -28.52 -3.10 1.25
CA GLN A 49 -28.33 -4.54 1.31
C GLN A 49 -28.47 -5.01 -0.13
N ASN A 50 -27.37 -5.34 -0.80
CA ASN A 50 -27.26 -6.26 -1.95
C ASN A 50 -25.81 -6.16 -2.46
N ALA A 51 -25.07 -7.26 -2.29
CA ALA A 51 -23.71 -7.40 -2.73
C ALA A 51 -23.71 -7.76 -4.22
N ASP A 52 -23.40 -6.82 -5.13
CA ASP A 52 -22.58 -7.13 -6.31
C ASP A 52 -22.15 -5.92 -7.14
N GLU A 53 -22.82 -4.77 -7.03
CA GLU A 53 -22.45 -3.61 -7.87
C GLU A 53 -21.76 -2.53 -7.03
N SER A 54 -20.48 -2.77 -6.74
CA SER A 54 -19.64 -1.79 -6.03
C SER A 54 -19.33 -0.61 -6.96
N PRO A 55 -19.81 0.62 -6.69
CA PRO A 55 -19.34 1.80 -7.40
C PRO A 55 -17.82 1.85 -7.26
N ILE A 56 -17.17 1.86 -8.42
CA ILE A 56 -15.77 1.55 -8.65
C ILE A 56 -14.90 2.37 -7.68
N GLN A 57 -13.94 1.72 -7.02
CA GLN A 57 -12.98 2.32 -6.09
C GLN A 57 -11.98 3.29 -6.77
N LEU A 58 -12.40 4.04 -7.79
CA LEU A 58 -11.55 4.85 -8.66
C LEU A 58 -10.70 5.84 -7.87
N TRP A 59 -11.30 6.52 -6.89
CA TRP A 59 -10.53 7.44 -6.05
C TRP A 59 -9.39 6.73 -5.33
N PHE A 60 -9.68 5.59 -4.69
CA PHE A 60 -8.69 4.79 -3.98
C PHE A 60 -7.60 4.31 -4.94
N ILE A 61 -7.97 3.70 -6.07
CA ILE A 61 -7.05 3.18 -7.09
C ILE A 61 -6.16 4.31 -7.63
N CYS A 62 -6.73 5.45 -8.01
CA CYS A 62 -5.97 6.59 -8.54
C CYS A 62 -4.97 7.13 -7.51
N LYS A 63 -5.35 7.24 -6.23
CA LYS A 63 -4.43 7.71 -5.18
C LYS A 63 -3.35 6.67 -4.86
N TRP A 64 -3.70 5.38 -4.93
CA TRP A 64 -2.78 4.29 -4.68
C TRP A 64 -1.72 4.14 -5.77
N VAL A 65 -2.13 4.10 -7.05
CA VAL A 65 -1.22 4.05 -8.21
C VAL A 65 -0.36 5.32 -8.30
N GLY A 66 -0.88 6.47 -7.87
CA GLY A 66 -0.13 7.73 -7.85
C GLY A 66 0.95 7.84 -6.78
N GLY A 67 1.16 6.83 -5.93
CA GLY A 67 2.20 6.80 -4.88
C GLY A 67 2.01 7.80 -3.74
N LYS A 68 0.94 8.60 -3.78
CA LYS A 68 0.63 9.67 -2.81
C LYS A 68 -0.50 9.28 -1.84
N TYR A 69 -0.87 8.00 -1.80
CA TYR A 69 -1.95 7.49 -0.96
C TYR A 69 -1.84 7.89 0.52
N PRO A 70 -0.67 7.76 1.20
CA PRO A 70 -0.57 8.13 2.60
C PRO A 70 -0.88 9.61 2.85
N PHE A 71 -0.43 10.49 1.95
CA PHE A 71 -0.68 11.93 2.05
C PHE A 71 -2.14 12.29 1.78
N ALA A 72 -2.75 11.63 0.79
CA ALA A 72 -4.17 11.81 0.49
C ALA A 72 -5.04 11.32 1.67
N MET A 73 -4.69 10.20 2.29
CA MET A 73 -5.41 9.66 3.43
C MET A 73 -5.34 10.60 4.64
N ARG A 74 -4.16 11.19 4.89
CA ARG A 74 -3.99 12.21 5.93
C ARG A 74 -4.92 13.41 5.69
N GLN A 75 -4.95 13.97 4.49
CA GLN A 75 -5.82 15.11 4.16
C GLN A 75 -7.30 14.79 4.38
N VAL A 76 -7.72 13.58 4.03
CA VAL A 76 -9.10 13.11 4.19
C VAL A 76 -9.46 12.98 5.67
N HIS A 77 -8.59 12.39 6.49
CA HIS A 77 -8.80 12.33 7.94
C HIS A 77 -8.76 13.69 8.63
N ASP A 78 -7.91 14.61 8.15
CA ASP A 78 -7.86 15.97 8.70
C ASP A 78 -9.14 16.76 8.38
N LYS A 79 -9.85 16.42 7.30
CA LYS A 79 -11.12 17.05 6.91
C LYS A 79 -12.36 16.42 7.54
N TYR A 80 -12.44 15.08 7.57
CA TYR A 80 -13.65 14.34 7.96
C TYR A 80 -13.55 13.68 9.34
N GLY A 81 -12.36 13.72 9.97
CA GLY A 81 -12.13 13.21 11.31
C GLY A 81 -11.53 11.81 11.35
N ASP A 82 -11.67 11.16 12.50
CA ASP A 82 -10.91 9.95 12.84
C ASP A 82 -11.33 8.68 12.10
N VAL A 83 -12.56 8.66 11.56
CA VAL A 83 -13.12 7.52 10.83
C VAL A 83 -13.67 8.00 9.49
N VAL A 84 -13.17 7.43 8.41
CA VAL A 84 -13.59 7.81 7.05
C VAL A 84 -13.88 6.56 6.24
N ARG A 85 -15.02 6.55 5.53
CA ARG A 85 -15.33 5.55 4.51
C ARG A 85 -14.66 5.90 3.20
N VAL A 86 -13.74 5.03 2.76
CA VAL A 86 -12.94 5.22 1.55
C VAL A 86 -13.53 4.46 0.35
N ALA A 87 -14.20 3.34 0.62
CA ALA A 87 -14.91 2.53 -0.35
C ALA A 87 -16.20 1.95 0.29
N PRO A 88 -17.15 1.40 -0.49
CA PRO A 88 -18.39 0.84 0.06
C PRO A 88 -18.16 -0.11 1.24
N ASN A 89 -17.13 -0.96 1.15
CA ASN A 89 -16.76 -1.95 2.16
C ASN A 89 -15.42 -1.64 2.86
N GLU A 90 -14.95 -0.38 2.83
CA GLU A 90 -13.65 0.00 3.41
C GLU A 90 -13.76 1.24 4.31
N LEU A 91 -13.31 1.07 5.56
CA LEU A 91 -13.22 2.12 6.57
C LEU A 91 -11.75 2.31 6.95
N SER A 92 -11.30 3.56 6.93
CA SER A 92 -10.00 3.97 7.46
C SER A 92 -10.17 4.58 8.84
N PHE A 93 -9.23 4.28 9.74
CA PHE A 93 -9.22 4.72 11.13
C PHE A 93 -7.89 5.39 11.48
N LYS A 94 -7.94 6.53 12.18
CA LYS A 94 -6.77 7.30 12.67
C LYS A 94 -6.50 7.12 14.18
N THR A 95 -7.24 6.25 14.88
CA THR A 95 -7.12 6.13 16.35
C THR A 95 -6.20 4.97 16.79
N PRO A 96 -5.45 5.12 17.90
CA PRO A 96 -4.65 4.03 18.47
C PRO A 96 -5.49 2.83 18.92
N GLN A 97 -6.74 3.09 19.34
CA GLN A 97 -7.66 2.05 19.76
C GLN A 97 -8.05 1.15 18.58
N ALA A 98 -8.31 1.72 17.40
CA ALA A 98 -8.59 0.94 16.19
C ALA A 98 -7.41 0.03 15.81
N TYR A 99 -6.17 0.49 15.96
CA TYR A 99 -5.00 -0.35 15.73
C TYR A 99 -5.00 -1.60 16.63
N LYS A 100 -5.26 -1.42 17.93
CA LYS A 100 -5.40 -2.54 18.87
C LYS A 100 -6.60 -3.43 18.50
N ASP A 101 -7.70 -2.83 18.07
CA ASP A 101 -8.89 -3.61 17.78
C ASP A 101 -8.78 -4.46 16.52
N ILE A 102 -8.01 -4.01 15.53
CA ILE A 102 -7.83 -4.68 14.24
C ILE A 102 -6.64 -5.65 14.29
N TYR A 103 -5.49 -5.23 14.82
CA TYR A 103 -4.22 -5.98 14.69
C TYR A 103 -3.82 -6.79 15.93
N ASN A 104 -4.48 -6.62 17.07
CA ASN A 104 -4.09 -7.33 18.28
C ASN A 104 -4.42 -8.83 18.20
N HIS A 105 -3.76 -9.61 19.06
CA HIS A 105 -3.89 -11.06 19.06
C HIS A 105 -5.31 -11.52 19.42
N ALA A 106 -5.73 -12.59 18.75
CA ALA A 106 -6.96 -13.29 19.09
C ALA A 106 -6.91 -13.71 20.56
N THR A 107 -7.93 -13.34 21.33
CA THR A 107 -8.13 -13.83 22.69
C THR A 107 -9.31 -14.80 22.69
N SER A 108 -9.52 -15.53 23.80
CA SER A 108 -10.70 -16.41 23.95
C SER A 108 -12.02 -15.69 23.66
N ARG A 109 -12.07 -14.36 23.88
CA ARG A 109 -13.27 -13.53 23.67
C ARG A 109 -13.33 -12.81 22.33
N LYS A 110 -12.26 -12.82 21.52
CA LYS A 110 -12.18 -12.03 20.27
C LYS A 110 -11.50 -12.82 19.16
N SER A 111 -12.27 -13.11 18.11
CA SER A 111 -11.76 -13.67 16.85
C SER A 111 -10.81 -12.67 16.17
N PRO A 112 -9.71 -13.12 15.55
CA PRO A 112 -8.83 -12.21 14.82
C PRO A 112 -9.54 -11.63 13.60
N PHE A 113 -9.25 -10.37 13.29
CA PHE A 113 -9.73 -9.76 12.06
C PHE A 113 -8.99 -10.37 10.86
N PRO A 114 -9.69 -11.01 9.91
CA PRO A 114 -9.03 -11.66 8.78
C PRO A 114 -8.44 -10.62 7.82
N LYS A 115 -7.38 -11.01 7.12
CA LYS A 115 -6.81 -10.19 6.03
C LYS A 115 -7.85 -9.99 4.93
N SER A 116 -7.82 -8.83 4.27
CA SER A 116 -8.73 -8.54 3.17
C SER A 116 -8.48 -9.46 1.97
N ARG A 117 -9.55 -10.06 1.43
CA ARG A 117 -9.46 -10.84 0.18
C ARG A 117 -8.99 -10.00 -1.00
N PHE A 118 -9.33 -8.71 -1.03
CA PHE A 118 -8.95 -7.81 -2.12
C PHE A 118 -7.43 -7.72 -2.33
N PHE A 119 -6.64 -7.78 -1.26
CA PHE A 119 -5.18 -7.67 -1.34
C PHE A 119 -4.43 -8.99 -1.20
N TYR A 120 -5.03 -9.96 -0.50
CA TYR A 120 -4.32 -11.18 -0.10
C TYR A 120 -4.84 -12.45 -0.78
N ASP A 121 -5.95 -12.38 -1.51
CA ASP A 121 -6.41 -13.50 -2.32
C ASP A 121 -5.53 -13.62 -3.57
N ARG A 122 -5.01 -14.83 -3.80
CA ARG A 122 -4.13 -15.15 -4.94
C ARG A 122 -4.86 -16.00 -5.99
N GLY A 123 -6.16 -16.24 -5.79
CA GLY A 123 -7.00 -17.07 -6.64
C GLY A 123 -6.64 -18.56 -6.56
N ASP A 124 -7.40 -19.36 -7.32
CA ASP A 124 -7.35 -20.83 -7.25
C ASP A 124 -6.02 -21.43 -7.77
N SER A 125 -5.23 -20.64 -8.49
CA SER A 125 -3.89 -21.03 -8.95
C SER A 125 -2.91 -21.29 -7.80
N VAL A 126 -3.15 -20.71 -6.61
CA VAL A 126 -2.29 -20.87 -5.43
C VAL A 126 -3.02 -21.69 -4.36
N LYS A 127 -2.88 -23.02 -4.44
CA LYS A 127 -3.51 -23.97 -3.49
C LYS A 127 -3.00 -23.84 -2.05
N HIS A 128 -1.72 -23.51 -1.91
CA HIS A 128 -1.05 -23.35 -0.61
C HIS A 128 -0.38 -21.98 -0.52
N PRO A 129 -1.12 -20.93 -0.11
CA PRO A 129 -0.53 -19.61 0.09
C PRO A 129 0.54 -19.65 1.19
N ASP A 130 1.57 -18.83 1.04
CA ASP A 130 2.57 -18.61 2.09
C ASP A 130 1.97 -17.89 3.31
N ILE A 131 2.80 -17.64 4.32
CA ILE A 131 2.37 -16.95 5.55
C ILE A 131 1.81 -15.53 5.28
N VAL A 132 2.32 -14.83 4.27
CA VAL A 132 1.90 -13.46 3.94
C VAL A 132 0.51 -13.49 3.33
N PHE A 133 0.23 -14.41 2.41
CA PHE A 133 -1.04 -14.49 1.69
C PHE A 133 -2.10 -15.38 2.35
N THR A 134 -1.75 -16.16 3.36
CA THR A 134 -2.75 -16.98 4.07
C THR A 134 -3.70 -16.08 4.87
N ILE A 135 -4.97 -16.08 4.45
CA ILE A 135 -6.08 -15.30 5.05
C ILE A 135 -6.69 -16.02 6.26
N ASP A 136 -6.93 -17.33 6.15
CA ASP A 136 -7.55 -18.13 7.21
C ASP A 136 -6.63 -18.21 8.45
N PRO A 137 -7.05 -17.67 9.61
CA PRO A 137 -6.27 -17.71 10.84
C PRO A 137 -5.89 -19.12 11.28
N LYS A 138 -6.73 -20.13 11.02
CA LYS A 138 -6.45 -21.53 11.40
C LYS A 138 -5.29 -22.10 10.60
N ARG A 139 -5.20 -21.79 9.30
CA ARG A 139 -4.10 -22.18 8.41
C ARG A 139 -2.84 -21.34 8.64
N HIS A 140 -3.00 -20.05 8.98
CA HIS A 140 -1.88 -19.14 9.22
C HIS A 140 -1.12 -19.46 10.52
N ARG A 141 -1.82 -19.90 11.58
CA ARG A 141 -1.22 -20.24 12.88
C ARG A 141 -0.06 -21.24 12.80
N PRO A 142 -0.19 -22.42 12.17
CA PRO A 142 0.91 -23.38 12.07
C PRO A 142 2.08 -22.84 11.22
N GLN A 143 1.81 -22.12 10.13
CA GLN A 143 2.86 -21.47 9.32
C GLN A 143 3.66 -20.46 10.15
N ARG A 144 2.97 -19.60 10.92
CA ARG A 144 3.60 -18.64 11.83
C ARG A 144 4.41 -19.35 12.91
N ARG A 145 3.89 -20.44 13.48
CA ARG A 145 4.62 -21.21 14.50
C ARG A 145 5.91 -21.78 13.93
N ALA A 146 5.87 -22.40 12.75
CA ALA A 146 7.06 -22.93 12.09
C ALA A 146 8.12 -21.85 11.85
N LEU A 147 7.71 -20.67 11.38
CA LEU A 147 8.64 -19.56 11.13
C LEU A 147 9.15 -18.86 12.39
N SER A 148 8.40 -18.88 13.49
CA SER A 148 8.75 -18.14 14.72
C SER A 148 10.10 -18.56 15.33
N HIS A 149 10.53 -19.81 15.12
CA HIS A 149 11.82 -20.31 15.60
C HIS A 149 13.01 -19.55 15.02
N ALA A 150 12.94 -19.16 13.73
CA ALA A 150 13.98 -18.40 13.05
C ALA A 150 14.10 -16.95 13.57
N PHE A 151 13.09 -16.46 14.29
CA PHE A 151 13.06 -15.13 14.90
C PHE A 151 13.15 -15.18 16.43
N SER A 152 13.57 -16.32 16.99
CA SER A 152 13.82 -16.45 18.43
C SER A 152 15.06 -15.64 18.85
N ALA A 153 15.15 -15.26 20.12
CA ALA A 153 16.30 -14.52 20.63
C ALA A 153 17.64 -15.26 20.42
N SER A 154 17.63 -16.60 20.50
CA SER A 154 18.82 -17.41 20.19
C SER A 154 19.19 -17.33 18.72
N ALA A 155 18.23 -17.55 17.82
CA ALA A 155 18.48 -17.47 16.37
C ALA A 155 18.96 -16.08 15.94
N LEU A 156 18.45 -15.01 16.57
CA LEU A 156 18.90 -13.64 16.33
C LEU A 156 20.34 -13.41 16.81
N ARG A 157 20.76 -14.00 17.93
CA ARG A 157 22.15 -13.97 18.40
C ARG A 157 23.09 -14.71 17.44
N ASP A 158 22.67 -15.86 16.94
CA ASP A 158 23.45 -16.61 15.95
C ASP A 158 23.61 -15.81 14.64
N ALA A 159 22.54 -15.12 14.21
CA ALA A 159 22.55 -14.24 13.05
C ALA A 159 23.37 -12.94 13.24
N GLU A 160 23.66 -12.53 14.48
CA GLU A 160 24.41 -11.30 14.78
C GLU A 160 25.82 -11.35 14.19
N ARG A 161 26.50 -12.50 14.30
CA ARG A 161 27.85 -12.70 13.76
C ARG A 161 27.89 -12.48 12.25
N THR A 162 26.94 -13.09 11.53
CA THR A 162 26.81 -12.95 10.08
C THR A 162 26.49 -11.51 9.69
N THR A 163 25.60 -10.86 10.42
CA THR A 163 25.21 -9.47 10.16
C THR A 163 26.39 -8.51 10.35
N LYS A 164 27.15 -8.67 11.43
CA LYS A 164 28.38 -7.89 11.70
C LYS A 164 29.41 -8.06 10.60
N TRP A 165 29.62 -9.30 10.13
CA TRP A 165 30.54 -9.58 9.04
C TRP A 165 30.19 -8.82 7.76
N HIS A 166 28.93 -8.93 7.29
CA HIS A 166 28.49 -8.25 6.06
C HIS A 166 28.49 -6.73 6.22
N THR A 167 28.17 -6.22 7.41
CA THR A 167 28.28 -4.78 7.69
C THR A 167 29.74 -4.30 7.61
N GLY A 168 30.68 -5.09 8.12
CA GLY A 168 32.12 -4.80 7.99
C GLY A 168 32.59 -4.83 6.54
N LEU A 169 32.17 -5.83 5.77
CA LEU A 169 32.45 -5.92 4.34
C LEU A 169 31.86 -4.71 3.59
N PHE A 170 30.65 -4.31 3.93
CA PHE A 170 29.99 -3.13 3.36
C PHE A 170 30.78 -1.85 3.57
N LEU A 171 31.22 -1.60 4.81
CA LEU A 171 32.03 -0.43 5.12
C LEU A 171 33.39 -0.47 4.40
N HIS A 172 34.01 -1.65 4.34
CA HIS A 172 35.27 -1.85 3.64
C HIS A 172 35.14 -1.54 2.14
N ARG A 173 34.11 -2.06 1.47
CA ARG A 173 33.85 -1.82 0.04
C ARG A 173 33.55 -0.35 -0.25
N ILE A 174 32.69 0.28 0.55
CA ILE A 174 32.41 1.71 0.39
C ILE A 174 33.69 2.52 0.54
N GLY A 175 34.53 2.21 1.52
CA GLY A 175 35.83 2.88 1.70
C GLY A 175 36.78 2.73 0.51
N GLN A 176 36.67 1.64 -0.27
CA GLN A 176 37.48 1.44 -1.48
C GLN A 176 36.95 2.20 -2.69
N TYR A 177 35.63 2.27 -2.86
CA TYR A 177 35.00 2.83 -4.07
C TYR A 177 34.67 4.33 -3.95
N VAL A 178 34.62 4.88 -2.74
CA VAL A 178 34.42 6.32 -2.53
C VAL A 178 35.76 7.03 -2.73
N ASN A 179 35.94 7.61 -3.91
CA ASN A 179 37.03 8.51 -4.24
C ASN A 179 36.41 9.83 -4.74
N PRO A 180 36.98 11.00 -4.42
CA PRO A 180 36.56 12.27 -5.02
C PRO A 180 36.44 12.25 -6.57
N ARG A 181 37.13 11.30 -7.23
CA ARG A 181 37.11 11.09 -8.68
C ARG A 181 36.00 10.18 -9.21
N THR A 182 35.28 9.43 -8.36
CA THR A 182 34.28 8.43 -8.81
C THR A 182 32.85 8.97 -8.90
N GLY A 183 32.61 10.25 -8.62
CA GLY A 183 31.28 10.87 -8.79
C GLY A 183 30.23 10.48 -7.74
N GLY A 184 30.65 9.79 -6.67
CA GLY A 184 29.76 9.28 -5.62
C GLY A 184 29.20 7.89 -5.93
N ILE A 185 28.49 7.30 -4.97
CA ILE A 185 27.90 5.95 -5.09
C ILE A 185 26.41 6.04 -4.76
N ASP A 186 25.56 5.36 -5.54
CA ASP A 186 24.14 5.22 -5.20
C ASP A 186 23.96 4.28 -4.00
N MET A 187 23.77 4.88 -2.83
CA MET A 187 23.56 4.15 -1.58
C MET A 187 22.30 3.28 -1.61
N SER A 188 21.29 3.60 -2.40
CA SER A 188 20.06 2.81 -2.51
C SER A 188 20.37 1.41 -3.04
N THR A 189 21.18 1.35 -4.10
CA THR A 189 21.65 0.10 -4.70
C THR A 189 22.54 -0.69 -3.74
N VAL A 190 23.49 -0.01 -3.07
CA VAL A 190 24.41 -0.67 -2.14
C VAL A 190 23.69 -1.23 -0.91
N PHE A 191 22.69 -0.51 -0.36
CA PHE A 191 21.86 -1.03 0.73
C PHE A 191 20.99 -2.22 0.33
N ASN A 192 20.51 -2.24 -0.92
CA ASN A 192 19.79 -3.41 -1.44
C ASN A 192 20.69 -4.64 -1.44
N TRP A 193 21.93 -4.54 -1.94
CA TRP A 193 22.89 -5.65 -1.91
C TRP A 193 23.20 -6.12 -0.49
N LEU A 194 23.49 -5.20 0.43
CA LEU A 194 23.72 -5.53 1.84
C LEU A 194 22.53 -6.31 2.43
N THR A 195 21.30 -5.88 2.14
CA THR A 195 20.09 -6.52 2.63
C THR A 195 19.95 -7.94 2.07
N PHE A 196 20.20 -8.12 0.77
CA PHE A 196 20.17 -9.44 0.14
C PHE A 196 21.28 -10.36 0.65
N ASP A 197 22.49 -9.86 0.89
CA ASP A 197 23.60 -10.65 1.41
C ASP A 197 23.33 -11.11 2.86
N ILE A 198 22.80 -10.23 3.71
CA ILE A 198 22.43 -10.58 5.08
C ILE A 198 21.31 -11.62 5.10
N ILE A 199 20.23 -11.41 4.32
CA ILE A 199 19.08 -12.35 4.28
C ILE A 199 19.49 -13.67 3.62
N GLY A 200 20.27 -13.60 2.54
CA GLY A 200 20.70 -14.73 1.73
C GLY A 200 21.73 -15.63 2.43
N LYS A 201 22.62 -15.08 3.26
CA LYS A 201 23.57 -15.89 4.04
C LYS A 201 22.97 -16.46 5.32
N ASN A 202 22.04 -15.75 5.95
CA ASN A 202 21.32 -16.25 7.14
C ASN A 202 20.35 -17.40 6.83
N LYS A 203 19.92 -17.55 5.56
CA LYS A 203 19.21 -18.74 5.09
C LYS A 203 20.10 -19.50 4.13
N SER A 204 20.63 -20.63 4.58
CA SER A 204 21.39 -21.60 3.78
C SER A 204 20.79 -21.86 2.38
N TYR A 205 21.13 -21.02 1.40
CA TYR A 205 20.98 -21.28 -0.02
C TYR A 205 22.39 -21.12 -0.60
N GLY A 206 23.08 -22.25 -0.75
CA GLY A 206 24.43 -22.34 -1.31
C GLY A 206 24.44 -22.12 -2.83
N THR A 207 23.77 -21.09 -3.33
CA THR A 207 23.75 -20.75 -4.75
C THR A 207 24.11 -19.28 -4.96
N ASP A 208 25.27 -19.06 -5.60
CA ASP A 208 25.86 -17.79 -6.07
C ASP A 208 25.01 -17.02 -7.12
N SER A 209 23.69 -17.18 -7.08
CA SER A 209 22.77 -16.70 -8.11
C SER A 209 22.26 -15.27 -7.91
N MET A 210 22.53 -14.64 -6.76
CA MET A 210 22.02 -13.30 -6.42
C MET A 210 23.09 -12.22 -6.60
N PRO A 211 22.71 -10.95 -6.85
CA PRO A 211 23.65 -9.84 -6.90
C PRO A 211 24.29 -9.66 -5.52
N THR A 212 25.58 -9.95 -5.41
CA THR A 212 26.37 -9.81 -4.18
C THR A 212 27.21 -8.54 -4.22
N MET A 213 27.64 -8.09 -3.04
CA MET A 213 28.60 -6.99 -2.92
C MET A 213 29.96 -7.19 -3.60
N ASP A 214 30.27 -8.40 -4.09
CA ASP A 214 31.51 -8.68 -4.81
C ASP A 214 31.51 -8.17 -6.26
N ARG A 215 30.37 -7.68 -6.77
CA ARG A 215 30.31 -7.04 -8.10
C ARG A 215 30.64 -5.55 -7.99
N PRO A 216 31.37 -4.99 -8.98
CA PRO A 216 31.56 -3.55 -9.04
C PRO A 216 30.21 -2.81 -9.22
N PRO A 217 30.10 -1.57 -8.71
CA PRO A 217 28.95 -0.68 -8.96
C PRO A 217 28.73 -0.38 -10.44
#